data_AF-A0A945GR29-F1
#
_entry.id   AF-A0A945GR29-F1
#
_cell.length_a   1.000
_cell.length_b   1.000
_cell.length_c   1.000
_cell.angle_alpha   90.00
_cell.angle_beta   90.00
_cell.angle_gamma   90.00
#
_symmetry.space_group_name_H-M   'P 1'
#
loop_
_entity.id
_entity.type
_entity.pdbx_description
1 polymer ?
#
loop_
_entity_poly.entity_id
_entity_poly.type
_entity_poly.pdbx_seq_one_letter_code
_entity_poly.pdbx_strand_id
1 'polypeptide(L)'
;YLPDLDPARLELVEIWRGLRPCTPDGLPFLGRSRRYGNLTVAAGHAMIGLSLGPISGEIVSRLVVGEEPGFDLELLRPERFG
;
A
#
# COMPACT_ATOMS: atom_id res chain seq x y z
N TYR A 1 8.85 15.27 -22.53
CA TYR A 1 7.47 15.80 -22.50
C TYR A 1 7.01 15.90 -23.94
N LEU A 2 5.83 15.37 -24.27
CA LEU A 2 5.35 15.18 -25.65
C LEU A 2 5.17 16.54 -26.36
N PRO A 3 6.08 16.94 -27.29
CA PRO A 3 6.07 18.29 -27.86
C PRO A 3 4.97 18.49 -28.90
N ASP A 4 4.51 17.41 -29.52
CA ASP A 4 3.47 17.42 -30.57
C ASP A 4 2.05 17.21 -30.01
N LEU A 5 1.90 17.12 -28.68
CA LEU A 5 0.60 16.97 -28.05
C LEU A 5 -0.13 18.32 -28.07
N ASP A 6 -1.18 18.42 -28.88
CA ASP A 6 -2.11 19.57 -28.89
C ASP A 6 -3.29 19.32 -27.93
N PRO A 7 -3.36 20.01 -26.76
CA PRO A 7 -4.44 19.82 -25.80
C PRO A 7 -5.83 20.19 -26.35
N ALA A 8 -5.92 21.05 -27.37
CA ALA A 8 -7.19 21.44 -27.97
C ALA A 8 -7.87 20.29 -28.74
N ARG A 9 -7.13 19.22 -29.03
CA ARG A 9 -7.63 18.01 -29.70
C ARG A 9 -8.07 16.92 -28.70
N LEU A 10 -7.97 17.17 -27.40
CA LEU A 10 -8.35 16.22 -26.36
C LEU A 10 -9.74 16.56 -25.82
N GLU A 11 -10.58 15.54 -25.65
CA GLU A 11 -11.86 15.66 -24.95
C GLU A 11 -11.67 15.38 -23.46
N LEU A 12 -12.13 16.30 -22.59
CA LEU A 12 -12.11 16.09 -21.15
C LEU A 12 -13.26 15.16 -20.76
N VAL A 13 -12.93 13.92 -20.36
CA VAL A 13 -13.93 12.95 -19.89
C VAL A 13 -14.36 13.24 -18.46
N GLU A 14 -13.40 13.33 -17.53
CA GLU A 14 -13.68 13.47 -16.10
C GLU A 14 -12.48 14.04 -15.35
N ILE A 15 -12.74 14.82 -14.29
CA ILE A 15 -11.75 15.19 -13.27
C ILE A 15 -12.14 14.52 -11.96
N TRP A 16 -11.28 13.65 -11.45
CA TRP A 16 -11.48 12.97 -10.17
C TRP A 16 -10.31 13.21 -9.21
N ARG A 17 -10.56 12.99 -7.93
CA ARG A 17 -9.56 13.09 -6.86
C ARG A 17 -9.77 12.01 -5.82
N GLY A 18 -8.66 11.55 -5.23
CA GLY A 18 -8.67 10.55 -4.16
C GLY A 18 -7.56 10.81 -3.16
N LEU A 19 -7.82 10.55 -1.88
CA LEU A 19 -6.81 10.64 -0.83
C LEU A 19 -5.84 9.46 -0.94
N ARG A 20 -4.55 9.74 -0.78
CA ARG A 20 -3.52 8.70 -0.71
C ARG A 20 -3.23 8.35 0.75
N PRO A 21 -3.26 7.07 1.13
CA PRO A 21 -2.88 6.66 2.47
C PRO A 21 -1.34 6.70 2.57
N CYS A 22 -0.81 7.82 3.04
CA CYS A 22 0.63 8.02 3.22
C CYS A 22 1.01 7.84 4.68
N THR A 23 2.09 7.12 4.92
CA THR A 23 2.76 6.99 6.23
C THR A 23 3.88 8.03 6.36
N PRO A 24 4.37 8.32 7.58
CA PRO A 24 5.42 9.32 7.79
C PRO A 24 6.73 9.04 7.03
N ASP A 25 7.06 7.77 6.80
CA ASP A 25 8.28 7.32 6.12
C ASP A 25 8.04 6.84 4.68
N GLY A 26 6.79 6.87 4.21
CA GLY A 26 6.39 6.40 2.88
C GLY A 26 6.36 4.88 2.70
N LEU A 27 6.62 4.09 3.75
CA LEU A 27 6.52 2.62 3.73
C LEU A 27 5.13 2.16 4.20
N PRO A 28 4.56 1.08 3.65
CA PRO A 28 3.27 0.58 4.13
C PRO A 28 3.36 0.03 5.55
N PHE A 29 2.23 -0.03 6.24
CA PHE A 29 2.03 -0.86 7.43
C PHE A 29 1.55 -2.24 6.97
N LEU A 30 2.35 -3.27 7.23
CA LEU A 30 2.08 -4.65 6.87
C LEU A 30 2.53 -5.59 7.99
N GLY A 31 1.59 -6.31 8.59
CA GLY A 31 1.91 -7.26 9.66
C GLY A 31 0.77 -7.50 10.65
N ARG A 32 0.98 -8.44 11.57
CA ARG A 32 0.09 -8.65 12.72
C ARG A 32 0.31 -7.58 13.78
N SER A 33 -0.77 -7.17 14.45
CA SER A 33 -0.65 -6.26 15.58
C SER A 33 0.01 -6.94 16.78
N ARG A 34 0.87 -6.21 17.48
CA ARG A 34 1.46 -6.65 18.75
C ARG A 34 0.44 -6.63 19.90
N ARG A 35 -0.60 -5.79 19.80
CA ARG A 35 -1.60 -5.61 20.84
C ARG A 35 -2.78 -6.57 20.72
N TYR A 36 -3.16 -6.93 19.50
CA TYR A 36 -4.33 -7.75 19.23
C TYR A 36 -3.95 -8.95 18.36
N GLY A 37 -3.99 -10.16 18.94
CA GLY A 37 -3.56 -11.39 18.26
C GLY A 37 -4.41 -11.81 17.06
N ASN A 38 -5.60 -11.22 16.91
CA ASN A 38 -6.53 -11.46 15.81
C ASN A 38 -6.59 -10.29 14.81
N LEU A 39 -5.67 -9.33 14.87
CA LEU A 39 -5.62 -8.17 13.97
C LEU A 39 -4.41 -8.25 13.05
N THR A 40 -4.65 -8.16 11.74
CA THR A 40 -3.62 -7.98 10.71
C THR A 40 -3.88 -6.67 9.99
N VAL A 41 -2.81 -5.89 9.74
CA VAL A 41 -2.87 -4.58 9.10
C VAL A 41 -2.18 -4.66 7.74
N ALA A 42 -2.80 -4.08 6.72
CA ALA A 42 -2.26 -3.87 5.39
C ALA A 42 -2.76 -2.52 4.86
N ALA A 43 -1.98 -1.47 5.06
CA ALA A 43 -2.37 -0.10 4.74
C ALA A 43 -1.14 0.77 4.41
N GLY A 44 -1.37 1.99 3.92
CA GLY A 44 -0.28 2.98 3.81
C GLY A 44 0.57 2.89 2.54
N HIS A 45 0.12 2.22 1.48
CA HIS A 45 0.88 2.01 0.24
C HIS A 45 1.05 3.26 -0.66
N ALA A 46 0.65 4.44 -0.19
CA ALA A 46 0.85 5.72 -0.86
C ALA A 46 0.54 5.69 -2.38
N MET A 47 1.54 5.94 -3.23
CA MET A 47 1.38 6.01 -4.70
C MET A 47 1.46 4.65 -5.41
N ILE A 48 1.90 3.61 -4.71
CA ILE A 48 2.26 2.31 -5.30
C ILE A 48 1.35 1.18 -4.84
N GLY A 49 0.19 1.51 -4.27
CA GLY A 49 -0.78 0.52 -3.77
C GLY A 49 -1.29 -0.45 -4.85
N LEU A 50 -1.50 0.01 -6.08
CA LEU A 50 -1.91 -0.88 -7.17
C LEU A 50 -0.81 -1.91 -7.50
N SER A 51 0.44 -1.47 -7.57
CA SER A 51 1.59 -2.35 -7.85
C SER A 51 1.90 -3.29 -6.70
N LEU A 52 1.78 -2.83 -5.45
CA LEU A 52 2.09 -3.62 -4.25
C LEU A 52 0.91 -4.45 -3.72
N GLY A 53 -0.30 -4.25 -4.25
CA GLY A 53 -1.50 -4.97 -3.83
C GLY A 53 -1.34 -6.49 -3.86
N PRO A 54 -0.90 -7.10 -4.97
CA PRO A 54 -0.74 -8.56 -5.08
C PRO A 54 0.20 -9.14 -4.02
N ILE A 55 1.40 -8.58 -3.88
CA ILE A 55 2.39 -9.09 -2.92
C ILE A 55 1.95 -8.87 -1.46
N SER A 56 1.29 -7.74 -1.18
CA SER A 56 0.71 -7.49 0.14
C SER A 56 -0.39 -8.50 0.47
N GLY A 57 -1.22 -8.85 -0.51
CA GLY A 57 -2.25 -9.88 -0.37
C GLY A 57 -1.68 -11.26 -0.06
N GLU A 58 -0.63 -11.67 -0.78
CA GLU A 58 0.08 -12.93 -0.52
C GLU A 58 0.64 -12.96 0.91
N ILE A 59 1.36 -11.91 1.33
CA ILE A 59 1.91 -11.79 2.68
C ILE A 59 0.79 -11.86 3.73
N VAL A 60 -0.29 -11.10 3.55
CA VAL A 60 -1.44 -11.10 4.48
C VAL A 60 -2.09 -12.47 4.56
N SER A 61 -2.25 -13.19 3.45
CA SER A 61 -2.86 -14.53 3.46
C SER A 61 -2.05 -15.50 4.33
N ARG A 62 -0.72 -15.51 4.20
CA ARG A 62 0.18 -16.32 5.02
C ARG A 62 0.10 -15.93 6.49
N LEU A 63 0.17 -14.62 6.77
CA LEU A 63 0.06 -14.11 8.12
C LEU A 63 -1.28 -14.48 8.77
N VAL A 64 -2.40 -14.48 8.04
CA VAL A 64 -3.70 -14.82 8.62
C VAL A 64 -3.76 -16.30 9.02
N VAL A 65 -3.23 -17.21 8.21
CA VAL A 65 -3.21 -18.66 8.53
C VAL A 65 -2.08 -19.07 9.49
N GLY A 66 -1.21 -18.13 9.88
CA GLY A 66 -0.12 -18.37 10.82
C GLY A 66 1.15 -18.93 10.18
N GLU A 67 1.31 -18.74 8.88
CA GLU A 67 2.51 -19.09 8.12
C GLU A 67 3.53 -17.94 8.14
N GLU A 68 4.80 -18.29 7.87
CA GLU A 68 5.87 -17.32 7.67
C GLU A 68 5.58 -16.43 6.45
N PRO A 69 5.73 -15.10 6.54
CA PRO A 69 5.41 -14.18 5.44
C PRO A 69 6.32 -14.36 4.21
N GLY A 70 7.52 -14.93 4.37
CA GLY A 70 8.50 -15.14 3.29
C GLY A 70 9.38 -13.91 2.99
N PHE A 71 9.18 -12.82 3.72
CA PHE A 71 9.98 -11.60 3.67
C PHE A 71 10.18 -11.06 5.09
N ASP A 72 11.27 -10.35 5.32
CA ASP A 72 11.44 -9.58 6.55
C ASP A 72 10.50 -8.36 6.53
N LEU A 73 9.59 -8.32 7.50
CA LEU A 73 8.58 -7.27 7.63
C LEU A 73 8.95 -6.20 8.66
N GLU A 74 10.18 -6.20 9.21
CA GLU A 74 10.47 -5.35 10.36
C GLU A 74 10.24 -3.86 10.11
N LEU A 75 10.69 -3.36 8.95
CA LEU A 75 10.46 -1.98 8.54
C LEU A 75 8.99 -1.67 8.18
N LEU A 76 8.16 -2.70 8.02
CA LEU A 76 6.76 -2.57 7.64
C LEU A 76 5.81 -2.74 8.83
N ARG A 77 6.32 -3.03 10.04
CA ARG A 77 5.46 -3.31 11.20
C ARG A 77 4.47 -2.17 11.47
N PRO A 78 3.21 -2.50 11.83
CA PRO A 78 2.21 -1.49 12.17
C PRO A 78 2.63 -0.59 13.34
N GLU A 79 3.30 -1.16 14.34
CA GLU A 79 3.73 -0.46 15.56
C GLU A 79 5.17 0.10 15.48
N ARG A 80 5.74 0.31 14.28
CA ARG A 80 7.13 0.79 14.15
C ARG A 80 7.39 2.22 14.67
N PHE A 81 6.33 2.98 14.96
CA PHE A 81 6.39 4.34 15.48
C PHE A 81 5.94 4.49 16.95
N GLY A 82 5.60 3.39 17.62
CA GLY A 82 5.08 3.40 19.00
C GLY A 82 3.78 2.62 19.17
#